data_AF-A0A132HQ74-F1
#
_entry.id   AF-A0A132HQ74-F1
#
_cell.length_a   1.000
_cell.length_b   1.000
_cell.length_c   1.000
_cell.angle_alpha   90.00
_cell.angle_beta   90.00
_cell.angle_gamma   90.00
#
_symmetry.space_group_name_H-M   'P 1'
#
loop_
_entity.id
_entity.type
_entity.pdbx_description
1 polymer ?
#
loop_
_entity_poly.entity_id
_entity_poly.type
_entity_poly.pdbx_seq_one_letter_code
_entity_poly.pdbx_strand_id
1 'polypeptide(L)'
;MNHHFPLRIATTRTVIACTALLCVSARMVPPVCAQTRVTVHLNNGLSHNYALETTGGIDLTTEGLIAIHESNISGATATFSTGAIRKLTFSRDAAGMETASTDVVTAAPNPTSGRIVLRGLPQGVQAARIYTAAGQLAETCRVEHDGTLDLSRLPQGIYILQAGERRTKIVKL
;
A
#
# COMPACT_ATOMS: atom_id res chain seq x y z
N MET A 1 -18.45 31.56 1.23
CA MET A 1 -17.47 31.32 0.15
C MET A 1 -16.98 29.88 0.31
N ASN A 2 -17.59 28.94 -0.40
CA ASN A 2 -17.23 27.52 -0.35
C ASN A 2 -16.37 27.21 -1.57
N HIS A 3 -15.10 26.91 -1.35
CA HIS A 3 -14.19 26.49 -2.42
C HIS A 3 -14.36 24.99 -2.65
N HIS A 4 -14.99 24.64 -3.76
CA HIS A 4 -15.06 23.27 -4.28
C HIS A 4 -13.94 23.09 -5.30
N PHE A 5 -13.02 22.15 -5.05
CA PHE A 5 -11.94 21.80 -5.99
C PHE A 5 -12.23 20.42 -6.60
N PRO A 6 -12.65 20.33 -7.87
CA PRO A 6 -12.72 19.05 -8.56
C PRO A 6 -11.36 18.72 -9.21
N LEU A 7 -10.72 17.64 -8.75
CA LEU A 7 -9.59 17.03 -9.45
C LEU A 7 -10.11 16.20 -10.62
N ARG A 8 -9.90 16.69 -11.85
CA ARG A 8 -10.14 15.93 -13.08
C ARG A 8 -8.86 15.20 -13.48
N ILE A 9 -8.91 13.86 -13.53
CA ILE A 9 -7.85 13.05 -14.14
C ILE A 9 -8.38 12.51 -15.46
N ALA A 10 -7.61 12.75 -16.53
CA ALA A 10 -7.95 12.45 -17.91
C ALA A 10 -8.06 10.95 -18.17
N THR A 11 -9.09 10.54 -18.91
CA THR A 11 -9.35 9.16 -19.31
C THR A 11 -8.89 8.93 -20.75
N THR A 12 -7.89 8.09 -20.97
CA THR A 12 -7.54 7.60 -22.31
C THR A 12 -8.49 6.46 -22.68
N ARG A 13 -9.30 6.66 -23.72
CA ARG A 13 -10.18 5.62 -24.28
C ARG A 13 -9.35 4.64 -25.10
N THR A 14 -9.30 3.38 -24.68
CA THR A 14 -8.85 2.28 -25.55
C THR A 14 -10.07 1.51 -26.03
N VAL A 15 -10.43 1.72 -27.30
CA VAL A 15 -11.41 0.91 -28.03
C VAL A 15 -10.72 -0.39 -28.42
N ILE A 16 -11.19 -1.52 -27.92
CA ILE A 16 -10.70 -2.84 -28.33
C ILE A 16 -11.56 -3.31 -29.50
N ALA A 17 -10.96 -3.26 -30.70
CA ALA A 17 -11.50 -3.89 -31.90
C ALA A 17 -11.36 -5.42 -31.78
N CYS A 18 -12.44 -6.09 -32.09
CA CYS A 18 -12.60 -7.53 -32.09
C CYS A 18 -12.01 -8.12 -33.39
N THR A 19 -10.95 -8.93 -33.33
CA THR A 19 -10.61 -9.87 -34.42
C THR A 19 -9.96 -11.13 -33.85
N ALA A 20 -10.31 -12.26 -34.46
CA ALA A 20 -10.38 -13.59 -33.88
C ALA A 20 -9.08 -14.43 -33.85
N LEU A 21 -9.20 -15.53 -33.10
CA LEU A 21 -8.65 -16.87 -33.37
C LEU A 21 -7.20 -17.19 -32.95
N LEU A 22 -7.08 -17.78 -31.74
CA LEU A 22 -6.26 -18.96 -31.43
C LEU A 22 -6.59 -19.39 -29.99
N CYS A 23 -7.30 -20.51 -29.84
CA CYS A 23 -7.65 -21.10 -28.55
C CYS A 23 -6.40 -21.73 -27.90
N VAL A 24 -5.51 -20.91 -27.35
CA VAL A 24 -4.68 -21.34 -26.23
C VAL A 24 -5.55 -21.16 -25.01
N SER A 25 -5.90 -22.25 -24.32
CA SER A 25 -6.61 -22.22 -23.04
C SER A 25 -5.69 -21.67 -21.94
N ALA A 26 -5.30 -20.40 -22.08
CA ALA A 26 -4.88 -19.60 -20.96
C ALA A 26 -6.09 -19.54 -20.02
N ARG A 27 -5.99 -20.21 -18.87
CA ARG A 27 -6.85 -19.92 -17.73
C ARG A 27 -6.57 -18.46 -17.36
N MET A 28 -7.31 -17.53 -17.96
CA MET A 28 -7.46 -16.19 -17.43
C MET A 28 -8.12 -16.36 -16.07
N VAL A 29 -7.31 -16.39 -15.01
CA VAL A 29 -7.81 -16.14 -13.66
C VAL A 29 -8.23 -14.67 -13.69
N PRO A 30 -9.53 -14.35 -13.57
CA PRO A 30 -9.94 -12.96 -13.51
C PRO A 30 -9.21 -12.29 -12.34
N PRO A 31 -8.79 -11.02 -12.45
CA PRO A 31 -8.27 -10.29 -11.31
C PRO A 31 -9.34 -10.28 -10.23
N VAL A 32 -9.11 -11.02 -9.14
CA VAL A 32 -9.93 -10.93 -7.93
C VAL A 32 -9.50 -9.64 -7.25
N CYS A 33 -10.24 -8.56 -7.48
CA CYS A 33 -10.08 -7.35 -6.73
C CYS A 33 -10.55 -7.60 -5.29
N ALA A 34 -9.75 -7.24 -4.29
CA ALA A 34 -10.14 -7.37 -2.89
C ALA A 34 -11.32 -6.45 -2.61
N GLN A 35 -12.45 -7.01 -2.18
CA GLN A 35 -13.63 -6.24 -1.81
C GLN A 35 -13.68 -6.07 -0.28
N THR A 36 -13.99 -4.86 0.19
CA THR A 36 -14.22 -4.62 1.62
C THR A 36 -15.70 -4.76 1.90
N ARG A 37 -16.07 -5.62 2.84
CA ARG A 37 -17.44 -5.77 3.34
C ARG A 37 -17.62 -5.00 4.64
N VAL A 38 -18.73 -4.29 4.73
CA VAL A 38 -19.18 -3.60 5.93
C VAL A 38 -20.46 -4.25 6.41
N THR A 39 -20.46 -4.71 7.66
CA THR A 39 -21.68 -5.20 8.31
C THR A 39 -22.15 -4.18 9.34
N VAL A 40 -23.38 -3.71 9.18
CA VAL A 40 -24.09 -2.90 10.17
C VAL A 40 -24.85 -3.81 11.10
N HIS A 41 -24.49 -3.83 12.38
CA HIS A 41 -25.22 -4.57 13.41
C HIS A 41 -26.14 -3.60 14.14
N LEU A 42 -27.44 -3.85 14.12
CA LEU A 42 -28.45 -3.02 14.78
C LEU A 42 -28.69 -3.48 16.22
N ASN A 43 -29.24 -2.58 17.04
CA ASN A 43 -29.58 -2.84 18.44
C ASN A 43 -30.70 -3.90 18.61
N ASN A 44 -31.54 -4.06 17.59
CA ASN A 44 -32.57 -5.10 17.54
C ASN A 44 -32.02 -6.50 17.15
N GLY A 45 -30.70 -6.63 16.98
CA GLY A 45 -30.05 -7.89 16.60
C GLY A 45 -29.98 -8.18 15.10
N LEU A 46 -30.63 -7.37 14.25
CA LEU A 46 -30.52 -7.50 12.79
C LEU A 46 -29.15 -7.06 12.28
N SER A 47 -28.75 -7.58 11.12
CA SER A 47 -27.50 -7.21 10.45
C SER A 47 -27.69 -7.00 8.96
N HIS A 48 -27.08 -5.95 8.43
CA HIS A 48 -27.04 -5.64 7.00
C HIS A 48 -25.60 -5.68 6.50
N ASN A 49 -25.36 -6.35 5.38
CA ASN A 49 -24.03 -6.51 4.79
C ASN A 49 -23.96 -5.72 3.48
N TYR A 50 -22.93 -4.89 3.36
CA TYR A 50 -22.66 -4.04 2.21
C TYR A 50 -21.28 -4.34 1.67
N ALA A 51 -21.15 -4.39 0.35
CA ALA A 51 -19.88 -4.64 -0.29
C ALA A 51 -19.35 -3.34 -0.91
N LEU A 52 -18.30 -2.78 -0.31
CA LEU A 52 -17.63 -1.57 -0.77
C LEU A 52 -16.59 -1.93 -1.83
N GLU A 53 -16.74 -1.36 -3.03
CA GLU A 53 -15.71 -1.38 -4.07
C GLU A 53 -14.98 -0.02 -4.11
N THR A 54 -14.24 0.25 -5.18
CA THR A 54 -13.25 1.33 -5.31
C THR A 54 -13.78 2.75 -5.03
N THR A 55 -15.09 2.98 -5.11
CA THR A 55 -15.75 4.28 -4.88
C THR A 55 -16.79 4.25 -3.75
N GLY A 56 -16.95 3.12 -3.05
CA GLY A 56 -17.84 3.01 -1.91
C GLY A 56 -17.26 3.69 -0.66
N GLY A 57 -18.13 4.09 0.26
CA GLY A 57 -17.72 4.86 1.44
C GLY A 57 -18.74 4.82 2.57
N ILE A 58 -18.33 5.32 3.73
CA ILE A 58 -19.18 5.54 4.89
C ILE A 58 -19.11 7.01 5.26
N ASP A 59 -20.26 7.67 5.30
CA ASP A 59 -20.37 9.05 5.78
C ASP A 59 -21.04 9.09 7.15
N LEU A 60 -20.48 9.91 8.03
CA LEU A 60 -21.07 10.30 9.30
C LEU A 60 -21.68 11.67 9.12
N THR A 61 -23.00 11.78 9.20
CA THR A 61 -23.67 13.08 9.09
C THR A 61 -23.76 13.75 10.45
N THR A 62 -23.78 15.08 10.46
CA THR A 62 -23.99 15.89 11.66
C THR A 62 -25.37 15.68 12.30
N GLU A 63 -26.28 15.02 11.59
CA GLU A 63 -27.63 14.68 12.02
C GLU A 63 -27.68 13.34 12.78
N GLY A 64 -26.52 12.74 13.07
CA GLY A 64 -26.43 11.46 13.76
C GLY A 64 -26.87 10.30 12.88
N LEU A 65 -26.66 10.40 11.57
CA LEU A 65 -26.90 9.32 10.62
C LEU A 65 -25.56 8.75 10.11
N ILE A 66 -25.57 7.46 9.79
CA ILE A 66 -24.49 6.79 9.08
C ILE A 66 -25.05 6.38 7.72
N ALA A 67 -24.42 6.88 6.65
CA ALA A 67 -24.73 6.53 5.28
C ALA A 67 -23.67 5.59 4.71
N ILE A 68 -24.10 4.49 4.08
CA ILE A 68 -23.24 3.51 3.43
C ILE A 68 -23.51 3.55 1.94
N HIS A 69 -22.47 3.84 1.17
CA HIS A 69 -22.53 3.98 -0.29
C HIS A 69 -22.03 2.70 -0.94
N GLU A 70 -22.94 1.96 -1.58
CA GLU A 70 -22.60 0.74 -2.31
C GLU A 70 -22.22 1.04 -3.76
N SER A 71 -21.16 0.38 -4.24
CA SER A 71 -20.57 0.66 -5.56
C SER A 71 -21.19 -0.15 -6.70
N ASN A 72 -21.83 -1.29 -6.39
CA ASN A 72 -22.14 -2.30 -7.42
C ASN A 72 -23.42 -1.97 -8.22
N ILE A 73 -24.40 -1.24 -7.67
CA ILE A 73 -25.63 -0.90 -8.40
C ILE A 73 -26.11 0.49 -8.00
N SER A 74 -26.03 1.45 -8.92
CA SER A 74 -26.78 2.71 -8.90
C SER A 74 -26.61 3.61 -7.65
N GLY A 75 -25.43 3.69 -7.04
CA GLY A 75 -25.16 4.65 -5.96
C GLY A 75 -26.15 4.53 -4.78
N ALA A 76 -26.68 3.33 -4.54
CA ALA A 76 -27.63 3.08 -3.48
C ALA A 76 -26.98 3.43 -2.13
N THR A 77 -27.58 4.39 -1.44
CA THR A 77 -27.13 4.84 -0.13
C THR A 77 -28.07 4.25 0.92
N ALA A 78 -27.56 3.37 1.77
CA ALA A 78 -28.30 2.92 2.95
C ALA A 78 -28.02 3.86 4.12
N THR A 79 -29.07 4.41 4.72
CA THR A 79 -28.93 5.36 5.83
C THR A 79 -29.50 4.77 7.11
N PHE A 80 -28.74 4.90 8.21
CA PHE A 80 -29.10 4.40 9.52
C PHE A 80 -28.96 5.50 10.56
N SER A 81 -29.88 5.55 11.53
CA SER A 81 -29.66 6.37 12.72
C SER A 81 -28.55 5.74 13.58
N THR A 82 -27.61 6.57 14.04
CA THR A 82 -26.54 6.15 14.97
C THR A 82 -27.10 5.50 16.24
N GLY A 83 -28.26 5.96 16.74
CA GLY A 83 -28.92 5.36 17.90
C GLY A 83 -29.51 3.97 17.66
N ALA A 84 -29.69 3.57 16.40
CA ALA A 84 -30.15 2.23 16.02
C ALA A 84 -28.98 1.25 15.81
N ILE A 85 -27.76 1.74 15.63
CA ILE A 85 -26.58 0.93 15.35
C ILE A 85 -25.90 0.53 16.66
N ARG A 86 -25.62 -0.77 16.80
CA ARG A 86 -24.82 -1.33 17.89
C ARG A 86 -23.33 -1.28 17.57
N LYS A 87 -22.95 -1.73 16.37
CA LYS A 87 -21.56 -1.78 15.90
C LYS A 87 -21.48 -1.87 14.38
N LEU A 88 -20.34 -1.46 13.84
CA LEU A 88 -19.93 -1.72 12.46
C LEU A 88 -18.76 -2.71 12.47
N THR A 89 -18.77 -3.70 11.57
CA THR A 89 -17.64 -4.60 11.38
C THR A 89 -17.18 -4.57 9.93
N PHE A 90 -15.86 -4.65 9.74
CA PHE A 90 -15.23 -4.60 8.43
C PHE A 90 -14.53 -5.93 8.19
N SER A 91 -14.79 -6.56 7.05
CA SER A 91 -13.99 -7.68 6.57
C SER A 91 -13.50 -7.37 5.17
N ARG A 92 -12.33 -7.89 4.82
CA ARG A 92 -11.82 -7.79 3.46
C ARG A 92 -11.68 -9.22 2.97
N ASP A 93 -12.30 -9.52 1.84
CA ASP A 93 -11.96 -10.74 1.13
C ASP A 93 -10.53 -10.55 0.62
N ALA A 94 -9.61 -11.37 1.10
CA ALA A 94 -8.22 -11.31 0.67
C ALA A 94 -8.19 -11.55 -0.85
N ALA A 95 -7.90 -10.50 -1.64
CA ALA A 95 -7.33 -10.75 -2.96
C ALA A 95 -6.06 -11.57 -2.72
N GLY A 96 -5.85 -12.57 -3.59
CA GLY A 96 -4.80 -13.57 -3.45
C GLY A 96 -3.46 -12.97 -3.06
N MET A 97 -2.62 -13.80 -2.42
CA MET A 97 -1.27 -13.44 -1.99
C MET A 97 -0.61 -12.53 -3.03
N GLU A 98 -0.40 -11.27 -2.66
CA GLU A 98 0.60 -10.44 -3.34
C GLU A 98 1.90 -11.25 -3.26
N THR A 99 2.40 -11.73 -4.40
CA THR A 99 3.77 -12.23 -4.43
C THR A 99 4.63 -11.01 -4.11
N ALA A 100 5.07 -10.90 -2.85
CA ALA A 100 6.07 -9.94 -2.47
C ALA A 100 7.30 -10.24 -3.33
N SER A 101 7.46 -9.50 -4.43
CA SER A 101 8.70 -9.47 -5.17
C SER A 101 9.70 -8.82 -4.23
N THR A 102 10.39 -9.65 -3.47
CA THR A 102 11.49 -9.26 -2.61
C THR A 102 12.66 -8.85 -3.49
N ASP A 103 12.59 -7.64 -4.03
CA ASP A 103 13.79 -6.93 -4.42
C ASP A 103 14.54 -6.58 -3.13
N VAL A 104 15.23 -7.58 -2.58
CA VAL A 104 15.96 -7.47 -1.32
C VAL A 104 17.23 -6.68 -1.61
N VAL A 105 17.40 -5.55 -0.93
CA VAL A 105 18.72 -4.94 -0.82
C VAL A 105 19.49 -5.66 0.30
N THR A 106 20.66 -6.17 -0.03
CA THR A 106 21.54 -6.84 0.94
C THR A 106 22.81 -6.03 1.13
N ALA A 107 23.33 -6.01 2.35
CA ALA A 107 24.59 -5.35 2.70
C ALA A 107 25.58 -6.41 3.17
N ALA A 108 26.77 -6.46 2.56
CA ALA A 108 27.83 -7.38 2.94
C ALA A 108 29.21 -6.69 2.95
N PRO A 109 30.08 -6.97 3.94
CA PRO A 109 29.84 -7.80 5.12
C PRO A 109 28.86 -7.14 6.09
N ASN A 110 28.13 -7.95 6.86
CA ASN A 110 27.26 -7.49 7.93
C ASN A 110 27.21 -8.56 9.03
N PRO A 111 27.84 -8.35 10.21
CA PRO A 111 28.42 -7.09 10.68
C PRO A 111 29.63 -6.59 9.88
N THR A 112 29.91 -5.28 9.95
CA THR A 112 31.02 -4.62 9.24
C THR A 112 31.92 -3.84 10.18
N SER A 113 33.21 -3.74 9.84
CA SER A 113 34.18 -2.85 10.50
C SER A 113 34.18 -1.44 9.92
N GLY A 114 33.47 -1.17 8.81
CA GLY A 114 33.41 0.17 8.22
C GLY A 114 33.17 0.23 6.73
N ARG A 115 33.13 -0.88 6.00
CA ARG A 115 32.81 -0.86 4.55
C ARG A 115 31.83 -1.96 4.21
N ILE A 116 30.84 -1.64 3.37
CA ILE A 116 29.85 -2.59 2.88
C ILE A 116 29.63 -2.43 1.39
N VAL A 117 29.23 -3.51 0.74
CA VAL A 117 28.72 -3.53 -0.63
C VAL A 117 27.22 -3.74 -0.56
N LEU A 118 26.46 -2.90 -1.26
CA LEU A 118 25.01 -3.02 -1.38
C LEU A 118 24.66 -3.75 -2.66
N ARG A 119 23.98 -4.89 -2.56
CA ARG A 119 23.46 -5.62 -3.73
C ARG A 119 21.96 -5.53 -3.80
N GLY A 120 21.42 -5.63 -5.02
CA GLY A 120 19.98 -5.56 -5.25
C GLY A 120 19.45 -4.13 -5.25
N LEU A 121 20.28 -3.14 -5.64
CA LEU A 121 19.85 -1.80 -5.98
C LEU A 121 19.48 -1.72 -7.48
N PRO A 122 18.54 -0.85 -7.89
CA PRO A 122 18.28 -0.60 -9.31
C PRO A 122 19.51 0.01 -9.98
N GLN A 123 19.56 -0.05 -11.30
CA GLN A 123 20.57 0.66 -12.09
C GLN A 123 20.50 2.17 -11.85
N GLY A 124 21.66 2.84 -11.90
CA GLY A 124 21.80 4.28 -11.68
C GLY A 124 22.26 4.67 -10.27
N VAL A 125 22.42 5.99 -10.06
CA VAL A 125 22.88 6.56 -8.78
C VAL A 125 21.69 6.88 -7.89
N GLN A 126 21.66 6.33 -6.68
CA GLN A 126 20.62 6.57 -5.69
C GLN A 126 21.16 7.36 -4.49
N ALA A 127 20.27 8.17 -3.89
CA ALA A 127 20.54 8.71 -2.56
C ALA A 127 20.25 7.64 -1.50
N ALA A 128 21.29 7.23 -0.77
CA ALA A 128 21.18 6.37 0.39
C ALA A 128 21.17 7.23 1.67
N ARG A 129 20.26 6.90 2.58
CA ARG A 129 20.13 7.52 3.90
C ARG A 129 20.37 6.47 4.96
N ILE A 130 21.17 6.81 5.95
CA ILE A 130 21.54 5.92 7.05
C ILE A 130 20.93 6.51 8.32
N TYR A 131 20.13 5.71 9.02
CA TYR A 131 19.45 6.10 10.24
C TYR A 131 19.98 5.28 11.42
N THR A 132 20.04 5.90 12.60
CA THR A 132 20.32 5.21 13.86
C THR A 132 19.16 4.28 14.25
N ALA A 133 19.36 3.40 15.23
CA ALA A 133 18.30 2.57 15.79
C ALA A 133 17.11 3.37 16.37
N ALA A 134 17.34 4.64 16.76
CA ALA A 134 16.29 5.56 17.21
C ALA A 134 15.53 6.25 16.05
N GLY A 135 15.87 5.95 14.80
CA GLY A 135 15.25 6.55 13.61
C GLY A 135 15.80 7.93 13.21
N GLN A 136 16.86 8.40 13.87
CA GLN A 136 17.49 9.68 13.54
C GLN A 136 18.41 9.53 12.32
N LEU A 137 18.39 10.49 11.39
CA LEU A 137 19.29 10.48 10.23
C LEU A 137 20.73 10.70 10.68
N ALA A 138 21.59 9.71 10.45
CA ALA A 138 23.02 9.75 10.77
C ALA A 138 23.84 10.29 9.60
N GLU A 139 23.56 9.81 8.37
CA GLU A 139 24.33 10.19 7.18
C GLU A 139 23.49 10.08 5.90
N THR A 140 23.84 10.87 4.89
CA THR A 140 23.29 10.76 3.52
C THR A 140 24.44 10.67 2.53
N CYS A 141 24.36 9.71 1.62
CA CYS A 141 25.40 9.42 0.63
C CYS A 141 24.77 9.05 -0.72
N ARG A 142 25.60 9.03 -1.77
CA ARG A 142 25.19 8.54 -3.10
C ARG A 142 25.80 7.16 -3.31
N VAL A 143 24.99 6.23 -3.83
CA VAL A 143 25.42 4.85 -4.10
C VAL A 143 24.93 4.41 -5.47
N GLU A 144 25.77 3.69 -6.18
CA GLU A 144 25.47 3.11 -7.48
C GLU A 144 25.01 1.65 -7.33
N HIS A 145 24.58 1.04 -8.44
CA HIS A 145 24.31 -0.39 -8.49
C HIS A 145 25.55 -1.19 -8.08
N ASP A 146 25.38 -2.12 -7.13
CA ASP A 146 26.48 -2.87 -6.50
C ASP A 146 27.58 -1.99 -5.88
N GLY A 147 27.20 -0.76 -5.49
CA GLY A 147 28.09 0.24 -4.95
C GLY A 147 28.59 -0.08 -3.55
N THR A 148 29.76 0.47 -3.25
CA THR A 148 30.40 0.36 -1.93
C THR A 148 30.10 1.60 -1.10
N LEU A 149 29.80 1.40 0.18
CA LEU A 149 29.63 2.46 1.17
C LEU A 149 30.69 2.36 2.26
N ASP A 150 31.22 3.52 2.63
CA ASP A 150 32.13 3.70 3.75
C ASP A 150 31.35 4.23 4.95
N LEU A 151 31.30 3.41 6.00
CA LEU A 151 30.67 3.64 7.29
C LEU A 151 31.70 3.81 8.40
N SER A 152 33.00 3.95 8.07
CA SER A 152 34.08 4.00 9.06
C SER A 152 33.97 5.19 10.03
N ARG A 153 33.26 6.25 9.61
CA ARG A 153 33.00 7.44 10.42
C ARG A 153 31.84 7.28 11.40
N LEU A 154 31.02 6.25 11.22
CA LEU A 154 29.89 5.99 12.10
C LEU A 154 30.36 5.23 13.36
N PRO A 155 29.89 5.64 14.55
CA PRO A 155 30.11 4.89 15.78
C PRO A 155 29.60 3.45 15.67
N GLN A 156 30.12 2.56 16.53
CA GLN A 156 29.62 1.20 16.65
C GLN A 156 28.12 1.21 17.01
N GLY A 157 27.34 0.32 16.38
CA GLY A 157 25.90 0.27 16.61
C GLY A 157 25.09 -0.34 15.48
N ILE A 158 23.76 -0.29 15.65
CA ILE A 158 22.78 -0.76 14.66
C ILE A 158 22.27 0.44 13.86
N TYR A 159 22.24 0.27 12.54
CA TYR A 159 21.76 1.27 11.60
C TYR A 159 20.76 0.67 10.63
N ILE A 160 19.86 1.51 10.13
CA ILE A 160 18.98 1.20 9.01
C ILE A 160 19.45 2.00 7.81
N LEU A 161 19.83 1.31 6.74
CA LEU A 161 20.09 1.94 5.46
C LEU A 161 18.84 1.89 4.60
N GLN A 162 18.52 3.02 3.99
CA GLN A 162 17.44 3.17 3.03
C GLN A 162 17.98 3.73 1.72
N ALA A 163 17.73 3.05 0.61
CA ALA A 163 17.98 3.53 -0.74
C ALA A 163 16.69 3.37 -1.57
N GLY A 164 16.09 4.49 -1.94
CA GLY A 164 14.72 4.51 -2.48
C GLY A 164 13.70 3.90 -1.51
N GLU A 165 12.96 2.91 -1.97
CA GLU A 165 11.98 2.15 -1.17
C GLU A 165 12.60 0.94 -0.44
N ARG A 166 13.85 0.58 -0.77
CA ARG A 166 14.53 -0.59 -0.22
C ARG A 166 15.25 -0.23 1.08
N ARG A 167 15.16 -1.12 2.06
CA ARG A 167 15.75 -0.94 3.40
C ARG A 167 16.49 -2.18 3.83
N THR A 168 17.60 -2.00 4.53
CA THR A 168 18.34 -3.11 5.16
C THR A 168 18.99 -2.68 6.47
N LYS A 169 19.11 -3.64 7.39
CA LYS A 169 19.76 -3.43 8.70
C LYS A 169 21.25 -3.66 8.56
N ILE A 170 22.07 -2.79 9.15
CA ILE A 170 23.53 -2.92 9.21
C ILE A 170 23.97 -2.90 10.67
N VAL A 171 24.93 -3.75 11.01
CA VAL A 171 25.59 -3.77 12.32
C VAL A 171 27.04 -3.32 12.13
N LYS A 172 27.40 -2.18 12.71
CA LYS A 172 28.78 -1.64 12.73
C LYS A 172 29.45 -2.08 14.02
N LEU A 173 30.55 -2.83 13.87
CA LEU A 173 31.45 -3.23 14.95
C LEU A 173 32.50 -2.16 15.24
#